data_AF-A0A7K2MU92-F1
#
_entry.id   AF-A0A7K2MU92-F1
#
_cell.length_a   1.000
_cell.length_b   1.000
_cell.length_c   1.000
_cell.angle_alpha   90.00
_cell.angle_beta   90.00
_cell.angle_gamma   90.00
#
_symmetry.space_group_name_H-M   'P 1'
#
loop_
_entity.id
_entity.type
_entity.pdbx_description
1 polymer ?
#
loop_
_entity_poly.entity_id
_entity_poly.type
_entity_poly.pdbx_seq_one_letter_code
_entity_poly.pdbx_strand_id
1 'polypeptide(L)'
;SVSHEGEGIYGGQAVAAGVAAAMAGASTVAVVASALAVVPDDSWTARCLRRAMTAAHRGERAVRSAVVIGGYPWTDLAPEAVALAFGAYAAADGDFTDAVLTAVNMGRDADTTAAVAGA
;
A
#
# COMPACT_ATOMS: atom_id res chain seq x y z
N SER A 1 -8.38 4.61 -19.30
CA SER A 1 -6.98 4.38 -18.91
C SER A 1 -6.18 3.99 -20.15
N VAL A 2 -4.88 4.29 -20.17
CA VAL A 2 -4.01 4.03 -21.33
C VAL A 2 -3.22 2.71 -21.19
N SER A 3 -2.87 2.30 -19.96
CA SER A 3 -1.97 1.15 -19.71
C SER A 3 -2.50 0.09 -18.73
N HIS A 4 -3.53 0.40 -17.94
CA HIS A 4 -4.05 -0.49 -16.90
C HIS A 4 -5.58 -0.50 -16.87
N GLU A 5 -6.19 -1.57 -16.36
CA GLU A 5 -7.63 -1.66 -16.11
C GLU A 5 -7.90 -2.23 -14.71
N GLY A 6 -9.16 -2.11 -14.25
CA GLY A 6 -9.61 -2.65 -12.97
C GLY A 6 -8.70 -2.27 -11.80
N GLU A 7 -8.13 -3.28 -11.15
CA GLU A 7 -7.27 -3.13 -9.97
C GLU A 7 -6.04 -2.24 -10.19
N GLY A 8 -5.51 -2.15 -11.42
CA GLY A 8 -4.41 -1.23 -11.71
C GLY A 8 -4.85 0.25 -11.64
N ILE A 9 -6.09 0.55 -12.04
CA ILE A 9 -6.66 1.90 -11.91
C ILE A 9 -6.97 2.18 -10.43
N TYR A 10 -7.57 1.23 -9.72
CA TYR A 10 -7.89 1.39 -8.29
C TYR A 10 -6.63 1.59 -7.45
N GLY A 11 -5.58 0.83 -7.71
CA GLY A 11 -4.27 1.01 -7.07
C GLY A 11 -3.71 2.41 -7.30
N GLY A 12 -3.72 2.89 -8.55
CA GLY A 12 -3.26 4.24 -8.87
C GLY A 12 -4.08 5.35 -8.19
N GLN A 13 -5.41 5.19 -8.13
CA GLN A 13 -6.29 6.12 -7.43
C GLN A 13 -6.00 6.16 -5.91
N ALA A 14 -5.84 4.99 -5.30
CA ALA A 14 -5.51 4.88 -3.88
C ALA A 14 -4.19 5.60 -3.53
N VAL A 15 -3.14 5.36 -4.33
CA VAL A 15 -1.85 6.06 -4.16
C VAL A 15 -2.02 7.57 -4.31
N ALA A 16 -2.68 8.02 -5.38
CA ALA A 16 -2.86 9.46 -5.63
C ALA A 16 -3.62 10.16 -4.49
N ALA A 17 -4.68 9.55 -3.97
CA ALA A 17 -5.46 10.09 -2.87
C ALA A 17 -4.68 10.10 -1.54
N GLY A 18 -3.93 9.03 -1.26
CA GLY A 18 -3.06 8.95 -0.08
C GLY A 18 -1.96 10.02 -0.10
N VAL A 19 -1.21 10.12 -1.20
CA VAL A 19 -0.15 11.13 -1.37
C VAL A 19 -0.72 12.55 -1.25
N ALA A 20 -1.86 12.84 -1.90
CA ALA A 20 -2.49 14.15 -1.78
C ALA A 20 -2.87 14.49 -0.34
N ALA A 21 -3.38 13.53 0.43
CA ALA A 21 -3.70 13.72 1.84
C ALA A 21 -2.42 13.93 2.69
N ALA A 22 -1.36 13.16 2.45
CA ALA A 22 -0.07 13.30 3.14
C ALA A 22 0.54 14.68 2.88
N MET A 23 0.54 15.15 1.63
CA MET A 23 1.00 16.50 1.26
C MET A 23 0.17 17.61 1.92
N ALA A 24 -1.10 17.35 2.23
CA ALA A 24 -1.95 18.27 2.98
C ALA A 24 -1.74 18.21 4.50
N GLY A 25 -0.78 17.42 5.00
CA GLY A 25 -0.46 17.28 6.42
C GLY A 25 -1.42 16.38 7.18
N ALA A 26 -2.13 15.47 6.50
CA ALA A 26 -3.01 14.51 7.15
C ALA A 26 -2.20 13.51 8.00
N SER A 27 -2.83 12.98 9.06
CA SER A 27 -2.25 11.89 9.84
C SER A 27 -2.17 10.60 9.04
N THR A 28 -1.29 9.68 9.43
CA THR A 28 -1.10 8.36 8.83
C THR A 28 -2.44 7.62 8.61
N VAL A 29 -3.33 7.66 9.61
CA VAL A 29 -4.66 7.05 9.53
C VAL A 29 -5.55 7.74 8.49
N ALA A 30 -5.53 9.06 8.43
CA ALA A 30 -6.32 9.84 7.47
C ALA A 30 -5.82 9.69 6.03
N VAL A 31 -4.51 9.53 5.84
CA VAL A 31 -3.89 9.21 4.54
C VAL A 31 -4.44 7.88 4.01
N VAL A 32 -4.41 6.83 4.83
CA VAL A 32 -4.93 5.51 4.43
C VAL A 32 -6.44 5.55 4.22
N ALA A 33 -7.18 6.27 5.07
CA ALA A 33 -8.62 6.45 4.88
C ALA A 33 -8.95 7.13 3.54
N SER A 34 -8.14 8.11 3.12
CA SER A 34 -8.31 8.80 1.84
C SER A 34 -8.05 7.87 0.65
N ALA A 35 -7.05 7.00 0.76
CA ALA A 35 -6.78 5.96 -0.25
C ALA A 35 -7.94 4.96 -0.38
N LEU A 36 -8.52 4.53 0.74
CA LEU A 36 -9.67 3.61 0.75
C LEU A 36 -10.95 4.28 0.21
N ALA A 37 -11.15 5.58 0.45
CA ALA A 37 -12.37 6.28 0.07
C ALA A 37 -12.58 6.42 -1.46
N VAL A 38 -11.51 6.26 -2.25
CA VAL A 38 -11.56 6.44 -3.71
C VAL A 38 -11.58 5.13 -4.50
N VAL A 39 -11.54 3.97 -3.82
CA VAL A 39 -11.58 2.64 -4.47
C VAL A 39 -12.89 1.91 -4.14
N PRO A 40 -13.43 1.08 -5.05
CA PRO A 40 -14.62 0.29 -4.75
C PRO A 40 -14.40 -0.63 -3.54
N ASP A 41 -15.37 -0.67 -2.63
CA ASP A 41 -15.26 -1.39 -1.36
C ASP A 41 -15.04 -2.90 -1.51
N ASP A 42 -15.56 -3.48 -2.59
CA ASP A 42 -15.46 -4.89 -2.97
C ASP A 42 -14.31 -5.18 -3.96
N SER A 43 -13.45 -4.20 -4.25
CA SER A 43 -12.22 -4.42 -5.02
C SER A 43 -11.21 -5.27 -4.26
N TRP A 44 -10.29 -5.89 -5.00
CA TRP A 44 -9.14 -6.57 -4.39
C TRP A 44 -8.21 -5.56 -3.71
N THR A 45 -7.98 -4.41 -4.32
CA THR A 45 -7.20 -3.30 -3.74
C THR A 45 -7.72 -2.90 -2.36
N ALA A 46 -9.02 -2.64 -2.23
CA ALA A 46 -9.62 -2.28 -0.93
C ALA A 46 -9.44 -3.38 0.13
N ARG A 47 -9.62 -4.65 -0.25
CA ARG A 47 -9.38 -5.79 0.65
C ARG A 47 -7.92 -5.90 1.08
N CYS A 48 -6.98 -5.75 0.16
CA CYS A 48 -5.55 -5.82 0.47
C CYS A 48 -5.11 -4.67 1.38
N LEU A 49 -5.54 -3.44 1.09
CA LEU A 49 -5.28 -2.28 1.95
C LEU A 49 -5.78 -2.53 3.38
N ARG A 50 -7.03 -2.96 3.55
CA ARG A 50 -7.57 -3.28 4.90
C ARG A 50 -6.78 -4.38 5.62
N ARG A 51 -6.34 -5.41 4.91
CA ARG A 51 -5.50 -6.48 5.46
C ARG A 51 -4.13 -5.97 5.91
N ALA A 52 -3.46 -5.18 5.08
CA ALA A 52 -2.19 -4.55 5.42
C ALA A 52 -2.32 -3.65 6.66
N MET A 53 -3.34 -2.81 6.72
CA MET A 53 -3.59 -1.92 7.86
C MET A 53 -3.90 -2.68 9.15
N THR A 54 -4.67 -3.77 9.06
CA THR A 54 -4.93 -4.64 10.20
C THR A 54 -3.64 -5.30 10.70
N ALA A 55 -2.68 -5.55 9.82
CA ALA A 55 -1.41 -6.20 10.17
C ALA A 55 -0.28 -5.21 10.53
N ALA A 56 -0.38 -3.93 10.17
CA ALA A 56 0.69 -2.93 10.29
C ALA A 56 1.28 -2.84 11.71
N HIS A 57 0.43 -2.79 12.73
CA HIS A 57 0.85 -2.74 14.14
C HIS A 57 1.62 -3.99 14.62
N ARG A 58 1.60 -5.09 13.85
CA ARG A 58 2.33 -6.33 14.13
C ARG A 58 3.67 -6.40 13.37
N GLY A 59 3.99 -5.36 12.62
CA GLY A 59 5.25 -5.19 11.91
C GLY A 59 5.31 -5.83 10.52
N GLU A 60 6.45 -5.61 9.88
CA GLU A 60 6.77 -5.96 8.49
C GLU A 60 6.33 -7.38 8.08
N ARG A 61 6.73 -8.41 8.84
CA ARG A 61 6.43 -9.81 8.50
C ARG A 61 4.93 -10.09 8.49
N ALA A 62 4.17 -9.45 9.38
CA ALA A 62 2.73 -9.62 9.46
C ALA A 62 2.03 -8.95 8.27
N VAL A 63 2.46 -7.74 7.88
CA VAL A 63 1.98 -7.06 6.67
C VAL A 63 2.22 -7.96 5.46
N ARG A 64 3.47 -8.36 5.23
CA ARG A 64 3.84 -9.26 4.12
C ARG A 64 2.98 -10.52 4.08
N SER A 65 2.80 -11.19 5.22
CA SER A 65 1.99 -12.41 5.30
C SER A 65 0.49 -12.18 5.04
N ALA A 66 -0.01 -10.97 5.25
CA ALA A 66 -1.43 -10.65 5.09
C ALA A 66 -1.83 -10.36 3.64
N VAL A 67 -0.88 -9.89 2.82
CA VAL A 67 -1.17 -9.44 1.44
C VAL A 67 -0.50 -10.26 0.34
N VAL A 68 0.68 -10.85 0.59
CA VAL A 68 1.41 -11.58 -0.45
C VAL A 68 0.71 -12.87 -0.84
N ILE A 69 0.52 -13.07 -2.14
CA ILE A 69 -0.04 -14.32 -2.69
C ILE A 69 1.10 -15.31 -2.92
N GLY A 70 1.39 -16.16 -1.91
CA GLY A 70 2.55 -17.06 -1.94
C GLY A 70 2.60 -18.06 -3.11
N GLY A 71 1.46 -18.40 -3.72
CA GLY A 71 1.41 -19.27 -4.91
C GLY A 71 1.65 -18.55 -6.24
N TYR A 72 1.74 -17.22 -6.23
CA TYR A 72 1.93 -16.41 -7.42
C TYR A 72 3.37 -15.86 -7.49
N PRO A 73 4.20 -16.35 -8.42
CA PRO A 73 5.64 -16.07 -8.41
C PRO A 73 5.97 -14.62 -8.83
N TRP A 74 5.10 -13.96 -9.59
CA TRP A 74 5.31 -12.61 -10.09
C TRP A 74 4.89 -11.55 -9.06
N THR A 75 5.45 -10.35 -9.21
CA THR A 75 5.30 -9.23 -8.26
C THR A 75 4.50 -8.06 -8.85
N ASP A 76 3.80 -8.29 -9.96
CA ASP A 76 3.08 -7.31 -10.78
C ASP A 76 1.62 -7.07 -10.34
N LEU A 77 1.22 -7.57 -9.17
CA LEU A 77 -0.11 -7.39 -8.63
C LEU A 77 -0.25 -6.01 -7.98
N ALA A 78 -0.92 -5.07 -8.66
CA ALA A 78 -1.19 -3.75 -8.11
C ALA A 78 -1.83 -3.77 -6.70
N PRO A 79 -2.83 -4.62 -6.38
CA PRO A 79 -3.37 -4.72 -5.01
C PRO A 79 -2.34 -5.13 -3.96
N GLU A 80 -1.36 -5.95 -4.34
CA GLU A 80 -0.30 -6.40 -3.44
C GLU A 80 0.72 -5.28 -3.23
N ALA A 81 1.24 -4.68 -4.30
CA ALA A 81 2.22 -3.61 -4.24
C ALA A 81 1.70 -2.39 -3.45
N VAL A 82 0.47 -1.93 -3.76
CA VAL A 82 -0.13 -0.78 -3.07
C VAL A 82 -0.33 -1.10 -1.59
N ALA A 83 -0.81 -2.30 -1.25
CA ALA A 83 -1.04 -2.63 0.15
C ALA A 83 0.26 -2.86 0.95
N LEU A 84 1.33 -3.38 0.33
CA LEU A 84 2.65 -3.44 0.94
C LEU A 84 3.18 -2.04 1.25
N ALA A 85 3.05 -1.09 0.30
CA ALA A 85 3.50 0.28 0.49
C ALA A 85 2.74 0.99 1.62
N PHE A 86 1.40 0.97 1.60
CA PHE A 86 0.58 1.56 2.67
C PHE A 86 0.77 0.84 4.01
N GLY A 87 0.98 -0.48 4.00
CA GLY A 87 1.28 -1.26 5.20
C GLY A 87 2.62 -0.88 5.82
N ALA A 88 3.65 -0.63 5.00
CA ALA A 88 4.95 -0.12 5.45
C ALA A 88 4.82 1.28 6.05
N TYR A 89 4.17 2.18 5.32
CA TYR A 89 3.90 3.56 5.77
C TYR A 89 3.16 3.58 7.11
N ALA A 90 2.14 2.73 7.27
CA ALA A 90 1.40 2.61 8.52
C ALA A 90 2.20 1.97 9.66
N ALA A 91 3.03 0.96 9.38
CA ALA A 91 3.88 0.32 10.38
C ALA A 91 4.97 1.27 10.92
N ALA A 92 5.39 2.22 10.09
CA ALA A 92 6.33 3.28 10.43
C ALA A 92 5.68 4.55 11.04
N ASP A 93 4.37 4.53 11.26
CA ASP A 93 3.59 5.71 11.68
C ASP A 93 3.84 6.97 10.82
N GLY A 94 4.06 6.76 9.52
CA GLY A 94 4.35 7.82 8.57
C GLY A 94 5.78 8.39 8.63
N ASP A 95 6.68 7.83 9.44
CA ASP A 95 8.10 8.16 9.37
C ASP A 95 8.68 7.73 8.02
N PHE A 96 9.28 8.69 7.30
CA PHE A 96 9.76 8.48 5.94
C PHE A 96 10.85 7.40 5.87
N THR A 97 11.84 7.46 6.76
CA THR A 97 13.00 6.56 6.68
C THR A 97 12.56 5.14 7.00
N ASP A 98 11.79 4.98 8.07
CA ASP A 98 11.31 3.67 8.49
C ASP A 98 10.29 3.08 7.50
N ALA A 99 9.43 3.90 6.87
CA ALA A 99 8.48 3.45 5.86
C ALA A 99 9.20 2.88 4.62
N VAL A 100 10.19 3.61 4.10
CA VAL A 100 10.96 3.18 2.93
C VAL A 100 11.76 1.91 3.25
N LEU A 101 12.45 1.87 4.41
CA LEU A 101 13.22 0.69 4.81
C LEU A 101 12.31 -0.54 5.02
N THR A 102 11.14 -0.35 5.63
CA THR A 102 10.17 -1.43 5.83
C THR A 102 9.64 -1.96 4.49
N ALA A 103 9.33 -1.07 3.54
CA ALA A 103 8.86 -1.46 2.20
C ALA A 103 9.90 -2.29 1.45
N VAL A 104 11.17 -1.83 1.42
CA VAL A 104 12.28 -2.54 0.76
C VAL A 104 12.48 -3.94 1.37
N ASN A 105 12.45 -4.05 2.70
CA ASN A 105 12.70 -5.31 3.39
C ASN A 105 11.60 -6.37 3.22
N MET A 106 10.38 -5.98 2.83
CA MET A 106 9.32 -6.94 2.50
C MET A 106 9.57 -7.69 1.17
N GLY A 107 10.48 -7.19 0.34
CA GLY A 107 10.81 -7.76 -0.97
C GLY A 107 9.66 -7.63 -1.96
N ARG A 108 9.54 -8.60 -2.88
CA ARG A 108 8.59 -8.57 -4.01
C ARG A 108 8.95 -7.42 -4.97
N ASP A 109 8.01 -6.54 -5.29
CA ASP A 109 8.22 -5.34 -6.10
C ASP A 109 8.81 -4.22 -5.22
N ALA A 110 10.03 -4.46 -4.73
CA ALA A 110 10.64 -3.66 -3.68
C ALA A 110 10.88 -2.20 -4.10
N ASP A 111 11.24 -1.98 -5.37
CA ASP A 111 11.43 -0.65 -5.94
C ASP A 111 10.10 0.12 -6.04
N THR A 112 9.03 -0.50 -6.55
CA THR A 112 7.72 0.16 -6.62
C THR A 112 7.14 0.41 -5.23
N THR A 113 7.19 -0.57 -4.33
CA THR A 113 6.64 -0.44 -2.98
C THR A 113 7.37 0.63 -2.17
N ALA A 114 8.70 0.70 -2.27
CA ALA A 114 9.49 1.75 -1.64
C ALA A 114 9.23 3.13 -2.25
N ALA A 115 9.11 3.21 -3.58
CA ALA A 115 8.78 4.47 -4.27
C ALA A 115 7.42 5.01 -3.83
N VAL A 116 6.41 4.13 -3.71
CA VAL A 116 5.06 4.54 -3.25
C VAL A 116 5.05 4.88 -1.76
N ALA A 117 5.76 4.12 -0.91
CA ALA A 117 5.80 4.39 0.53
C ALA A 117 6.55 5.69 0.88
N GLY A 118 7.50 6.12 0.04
CA GLY A 118 8.26 7.36 0.22
C GLY A 118 7.67 8.60 -0.47
N ALA A 119 6.58 8.46 -1.24
CA ALA A 119 5.92 9.57 -1.93
C ALA A 119 4.93 10.31 -1.01
#